data_AF-F2TMZ1-F1
#
_entry.id   AF-F2TMZ1-F1
#
_cell.length_a   1.000
_cell.length_b   1.000
_cell.length_c   1.000
_cell.angle_alpha   90.00
_cell.angle_beta   90.00
_cell.angle_gamma   90.00
#
_symmetry.space_group_name_H-M   'P 1'
#
loop_
_entity.id
_entity.type
_entity.pdbx_description
1 polymer ?
#
loop_
_entity_poly.entity_id
_entity_poly.type
_entity_poly.pdbx_seq_one_letter_code
_entity_poly.pdbx_strand_id
1 'polypeptide(L)'
;MGPYHQEFQNDKDGDKQESARSEHDKMTQLPLPLHLPRVEEQEDGLHAGSRRRCLYMKHRAHCHSMLCFYLGVLLFSAVGAVYYEPAEPAPESHQIYLDPTTVWKTSMITVSVPAAPTATPGSGGADSSVFETSILPSSGSINPSFYKSTCPPPPDPSPSSPSPPSPEPPGPSPPGNMSNPDGFRSIVYFVNWAIYGRNYNPQDLPAAKLTHVIYAFANVHPETGEVYLSDPWSDTDKHYPDDSWDEVGNNVYGCVKQLFLLKKKHRHMKVLLSIGGWTYSSNLAKPASTPGGRTKFADTATKLMLDMGFDGLDVDWEYPKNDDEAKNFVELLKITREKLDAVAKDRRFFLTVASPAGPQNFEKLRLQEMTTLVDFYNLMAYDYSGSWDEIAGHQSNIDGSKSNPKSTPFSTEAALEYYTGVGGVPPSKIVLGMPLYGRAFANTDGPGTPFHGNGGGGSFEPGIWDYKVLPKSGAVEYLDSLEKDGCGASWSYDLSTRTMISYDTVAMVEEKTKYIIKKGLGGGMWWEASGDRDPRSAEKDKGSLIGTFVEGVSGNLDTQENALSYPESQYDNLRAQFPHD
;
A
#
# COMPACT_ATOMS: atom_id res chain seq x y z
N MET A 1 -4.16 -0.40 -7.74
CA MET A 1 -3.16 -0.58 -8.83
C MET A 1 -3.84 -1.19 -10.06
N GLY A 2 -3.24 -1.14 -11.25
CA GLY A 2 -3.78 -1.81 -12.46
C GLY A 2 -3.42 -3.30 -12.52
N PRO A 3 -4.23 -4.17 -13.14
CA PRO A 3 -3.94 -5.60 -13.18
C PRO A 3 -2.92 -5.97 -14.27
N TYR A 4 -1.75 -6.46 -13.86
CA TYR A 4 -0.81 -7.20 -14.73
C TYR A 4 -0.34 -8.49 -14.04
N HIS A 5 -1.30 -9.34 -13.66
CA HIS A 5 -1.06 -10.73 -13.26
C HIS A 5 -2.14 -11.64 -13.84
N GLN A 6 -2.19 -11.72 -15.18
CA GLN A 6 -3.00 -12.72 -15.86
C GLN A 6 -2.42 -13.10 -17.24
N GLU A 7 -1.21 -13.65 -17.24
CA GLU A 7 -0.75 -14.52 -18.33
C GLU A 7 0.40 -15.41 -17.83
N PHE A 8 0.06 -16.54 -17.20
CA PHE A 8 0.84 -17.79 -17.14
C PHE A 8 0.08 -18.84 -16.32
N GLN A 9 -1.07 -19.31 -16.82
CA GLN A 9 -1.65 -20.60 -16.43
C GLN A 9 -2.74 -21.05 -17.39
N ASN A 10 -2.34 -21.83 -18.40
CA ASN A 10 -3.07 -23.00 -18.87
C ASN A 10 -2.20 -23.70 -19.91
N ASP A 11 -1.45 -24.71 -19.47
CA ASP A 11 -1.51 -25.99 -20.17
C ASP A 11 -1.26 -27.12 -19.18
N LYS A 12 -2.09 -28.16 -19.28
CA LYS A 12 -1.87 -29.43 -18.61
C LYS A 12 -1.11 -30.31 -19.59
N ASP A 13 0.10 -30.71 -19.24
CA ASP A 13 0.52 -32.11 -19.32
C ASP A 13 1.89 -32.28 -18.65
N GLY A 14 2.14 -33.50 -18.17
CA GLY A 14 3.43 -33.88 -17.56
C GLY A 14 4.55 -34.03 -18.59
N ASP A 15 5.77 -34.19 -18.08
CA ASP A 15 7.02 -34.42 -18.83
C ASP A 15 7.50 -33.27 -19.75
N LYS A 16 8.19 -32.29 -19.14
CA LYS A 16 9.51 -31.77 -19.56
C LYS A 16 10.00 -30.64 -18.65
N GLN A 17 10.70 -30.99 -17.58
CA GLN A 17 11.41 -30.00 -16.73
C GLN A 17 12.94 -30.16 -16.83
N GLU A 18 13.43 -30.32 -18.07
CA GLU A 18 14.86 -30.49 -18.37
C GLU A 18 15.22 -29.81 -19.71
N SER A 19 15.14 -28.47 -19.76
CA SER A 19 15.54 -27.68 -20.94
C SER A 19 16.13 -26.29 -20.60
N ALA A 20 15.82 -25.71 -19.44
CA ALA A 20 16.36 -24.42 -19.01
C ALA A 20 17.83 -24.46 -18.49
N ARG A 21 18.54 -25.58 -18.68
CA ARG A 21 19.93 -25.80 -18.22
C ARG A 21 20.97 -25.81 -19.36
N SER A 22 20.58 -25.54 -20.61
CA SER A 22 21.39 -25.83 -21.81
C SER A 22 21.96 -24.60 -22.55
N GLU A 23 21.48 -23.38 -22.26
CA GLU A 23 21.84 -22.16 -23.03
C GLU A 23 22.66 -21.10 -22.26
N HIS A 24 23.44 -21.54 -21.26
CA HIS A 24 24.50 -20.70 -20.67
C HIS A 24 25.92 -21.28 -20.76
N ASP A 25 26.08 -22.58 -21.07
CA ASP A 25 27.38 -23.26 -21.15
C ASP A 25 28.00 -23.30 -22.57
N LYS A 26 27.68 -22.33 -23.43
CA LYS A 26 28.20 -22.24 -24.80
C LYS A 26 28.81 -20.90 -25.19
N MET A 27 29.57 -20.27 -24.28
CA MET A 27 30.42 -19.14 -24.68
C MET A 27 31.74 -18.97 -23.91
N THR A 28 32.47 -20.05 -23.66
CA THR A 28 33.90 -19.99 -23.29
C THR A 28 34.62 -21.28 -23.66
N GLN A 29 35.45 -21.27 -24.71
CA GLN A 29 36.75 -21.98 -24.82
C GLN A 29 37.43 -21.64 -26.16
N LEU A 30 38.67 -21.12 -26.11
CA LEU A 30 39.86 -21.41 -26.94
C LEU A 30 40.87 -20.21 -26.90
N PRO A 31 42.18 -20.41 -27.16
CA PRO A 31 43.20 -19.89 -26.24
C PRO A 31 44.14 -18.78 -26.76
N LEU A 32 44.83 -18.16 -25.81
CA LEU A 32 46.10 -17.40 -25.94
C LEU A 32 47.29 -18.32 -26.33
N PRO A 33 48.51 -17.82 -26.66
CA PRO A 33 49.05 -16.46 -26.45
C PRO A 33 49.85 -15.82 -27.60
N LEU A 34 50.08 -14.50 -27.52
CA LEU A 34 51.34 -13.86 -27.96
C LEU A 34 51.59 -12.52 -27.22
N HIS A 35 52.86 -12.15 -27.09
CA HIS A 35 53.40 -11.15 -26.14
C HIS A 35 53.38 -9.68 -26.63
N LEU A 36 53.66 -8.78 -25.66
CA LEU A 36 54.21 -7.40 -25.72
C LEU A 36 53.22 -6.26 -25.42
N PRO A 37 53.67 -5.12 -24.83
CA PRO A 37 54.24 -5.05 -23.48
C PRO A 37 53.57 -3.98 -22.58
N ARG A 38 53.93 -3.98 -21.30
CA ARG A 38 53.41 -3.11 -20.22
C ARG A 38 53.90 -1.66 -20.33
N VAL A 39 53.01 -0.70 -20.08
CA VAL A 39 53.34 0.68 -19.68
C VAL A 39 52.50 0.99 -18.45
N GLU A 40 53.13 1.54 -17.42
CA GLU A 40 52.48 1.98 -16.18
C GLU A 40 52.31 3.50 -16.23
N GLU A 41 51.15 4.00 -15.81
CA GLU A 41 51.02 5.39 -15.38
C GLU A 41 50.49 5.40 -13.94
N GLN A 42 51.20 6.14 -13.09
CA GLN A 42 50.82 6.44 -11.71
C GLN A 42 50.57 7.96 -11.63
N GLU A 43 49.60 8.35 -10.82
CA GLU A 43 49.16 9.75 -10.66
C GLU A 43 50.27 10.67 -10.13
N ASP A 44 50.22 11.94 -10.53
CA ASP A 44 50.69 13.08 -9.74
C ASP A 44 49.80 14.30 -10.06
N GLY A 45 49.55 15.17 -9.06
CA GLY A 45 48.47 16.16 -9.12
C GLY A 45 48.85 17.64 -8.93
N LEU A 46 47.84 18.41 -8.52
CA LEU A 46 47.85 19.77 -7.94
C LEU A 46 47.90 21.04 -8.84
N HIS A 47 46.87 21.87 -8.59
CA HIS A 47 46.80 23.34 -8.60
C HIS A 47 46.67 24.20 -9.88
N ALA A 48 45.43 24.67 -10.07
CA ALA A 48 45.01 26.10 -10.14
C ALA A 48 45.80 27.12 -10.99
N GLY A 49 45.14 27.69 -12.01
CA GLY A 49 45.62 28.88 -12.73
C GLY A 49 44.56 29.55 -13.63
N SER A 50 44.08 30.73 -13.24
CA SER A 50 43.15 31.55 -14.04
C SER A 50 43.87 32.30 -15.17
N ARG A 51 43.30 32.30 -16.39
CA ARG A 51 43.12 33.54 -17.19
C ARG A 51 42.27 33.37 -18.46
N ARG A 52 41.54 34.44 -18.78
CA ARG A 52 40.71 34.63 -19.99
C ARG A 52 41.54 34.72 -21.27
N ARG A 53 40.99 34.27 -22.40
CA ARG A 53 40.93 35.07 -23.64
C ARG A 53 39.84 34.58 -24.59
N CYS A 54 39.12 35.53 -25.19
CA CYS A 54 38.14 35.32 -26.24
C CYS A 54 38.77 35.76 -27.58
N LEU A 55 38.42 35.10 -28.68
CA LEU A 55 38.73 35.53 -30.04
C LEU A 55 37.64 35.04 -31.00
N TYR A 56 37.19 35.93 -31.89
CA TYR A 56 35.94 35.78 -32.65
C TYR A 56 36.19 35.95 -34.14
N MET A 57 35.48 35.16 -34.97
CA MET A 57 35.33 35.28 -36.44
C MET A 57 36.59 35.02 -37.31
N LYS A 58 36.48 34.56 -38.58
CA LYS A 58 35.40 34.80 -39.58
C LYS A 58 35.29 33.67 -40.65
N HIS A 59 34.15 33.63 -41.35
CA HIS A 59 33.79 32.81 -42.54
C HIS A 59 34.87 32.76 -43.67
N ARG A 60 34.86 31.83 -44.66
CA ARG A 60 33.72 31.37 -45.48
C ARG A 60 33.97 30.09 -46.33
N ALA A 61 32.99 29.18 -46.31
CA ALA A 61 32.48 28.21 -47.33
C ALA A 61 33.32 27.70 -48.53
N HIS A 62 33.15 26.41 -48.84
CA HIS A 62 32.71 25.94 -50.17
C HIS A 62 32.03 24.55 -50.09
N CYS A 63 30.96 24.34 -50.87
CA CYS A 63 30.26 23.05 -51.01
C CYS A 63 31.04 22.08 -51.91
N HIS A 64 30.90 20.76 -51.69
CA HIS A 64 30.57 19.78 -52.75
C HIS A 64 30.23 18.38 -52.18
N SER A 65 29.44 17.63 -52.96
CA SER A 65 29.17 16.18 -52.87
C SER A 65 28.27 15.66 -51.72
N MET A 66 26.95 15.70 -51.96
CA MET A 66 26.08 14.62 -51.49
C MET A 66 26.25 13.42 -52.43
N LEU A 67 26.72 12.29 -51.91
CA LEU A 67 26.36 10.94 -52.36
C LEU A 67 26.78 9.93 -51.28
N CYS A 68 26.14 8.75 -51.25
CA CYS A 68 26.49 7.61 -50.37
C CYS A 68 26.18 7.75 -48.86
N PHE A 69 24.94 8.11 -48.50
CA PHE A 69 24.31 7.67 -47.22
C PHE A 69 22.79 7.42 -47.38
N TYR A 70 22.41 6.80 -48.49
CA TYR A 70 21.03 6.39 -48.80
C TYR A 70 21.01 4.99 -49.46
N LEU A 71 21.51 3.99 -48.74
CA LEU A 71 21.41 2.56 -49.04
C LEU A 71 21.79 1.81 -47.75
N GLY A 72 20.78 1.33 -47.02
CA GLY A 72 20.94 0.81 -45.65
C GLY A 72 19.65 0.82 -44.82
N VAL A 73 18.62 1.57 -45.25
CA VAL A 73 17.26 1.50 -44.69
C VAL A 73 16.29 1.18 -45.84
N LEU A 74 16.32 -0.08 -46.29
CA LEU A 74 15.32 -0.71 -47.16
C LEU A 74 15.66 -2.21 -47.37
N LEU A 75 15.60 -3.01 -46.30
CA LEU A 75 15.57 -4.49 -46.34
C LEU A 75 15.44 -5.06 -44.91
N PHE A 76 14.27 -4.87 -44.27
CA PHE A 76 13.69 -5.77 -43.24
C PHE A 76 12.33 -5.20 -42.79
N SER A 77 11.33 -5.28 -43.68
CA SER A 77 9.94 -4.89 -43.40
C SER A 77 8.99 -5.71 -44.28
N ALA A 78 8.99 -7.04 -44.07
CA ALA A 78 8.13 -7.96 -44.82
C ALA A 78 7.96 -9.33 -44.13
N VAL A 79 7.25 -9.40 -42.99
CA VAL A 79 6.31 -10.49 -42.63
C VAL A 79 5.32 -9.90 -41.60
N GLY A 80 4.02 -10.15 -41.73
CA GLY A 80 3.06 -9.96 -40.62
C GLY A 80 2.15 -8.72 -40.65
N ALA A 81 1.52 -8.41 -41.79
CA ALA A 81 0.37 -7.51 -41.82
C ALA A 81 -0.93 -8.33 -41.98
N VAL A 82 -1.76 -8.37 -40.93
CA VAL A 82 -3.13 -8.90 -41.01
C VAL A 82 -4.03 -7.79 -41.53
N TYR A 83 -4.76 -8.06 -42.62
CA TYR A 83 -5.74 -7.13 -43.17
C TYR A 83 -6.95 -7.01 -42.24
N TYR A 84 -7.36 -5.77 -41.96
CA TYR A 84 -8.68 -5.45 -41.41
C TYR A 84 -9.40 -4.56 -42.44
N GLU A 85 -10.61 -4.94 -42.83
CA GLU A 85 -11.43 -4.11 -43.73
C GLU A 85 -11.95 -2.86 -42.99
N PRO A 86 -12.03 -1.69 -43.65
CA PRO A 86 -12.63 -0.50 -43.05
C PRO A 86 -14.15 -0.63 -43.00
N ALA A 87 -14.75 -0.35 -41.83
CA ALA A 87 -16.19 -0.25 -41.69
C ALA A 87 -16.75 0.98 -42.44
N GLU A 88 -17.95 0.85 -43.00
CA GLU A 88 -18.66 1.92 -43.71
C GLU A 88 -19.01 3.11 -42.78
N PRO A 89 -19.12 4.34 -43.33
CA PRO A 89 -19.44 5.52 -42.53
C PRO A 89 -20.91 5.54 -42.08
N ALA A 90 -21.14 5.63 -40.77
CA ALA A 90 -22.46 5.90 -40.21
C ALA A 90 -22.91 7.36 -40.50
N PRO A 91 -24.22 7.61 -40.70
CA PRO A 91 -24.72 8.91 -41.14
C PRO A 91 -24.76 9.99 -40.04
N GLU A 92 -24.94 11.23 -40.49
CA GLU A 92 -24.89 12.49 -39.74
C GLU A 92 -25.73 12.52 -38.46
N SER A 93 -25.13 13.01 -37.36
CA SER A 93 -25.86 13.33 -36.13
C SER A 93 -26.51 14.71 -36.20
N HIS A 94 -27.84 14.75 -36.29
CA HIS A 94 -28.59 15.99 -36.12
C HIS A 94 -28.45 16.55 -34.70
N GLN A 95 -28.20 17.85 -34.59
CA GLN A 95 -28.29 18.58 -33.32
C GLN A 95 -29.74 18.60 -32.83
N ILE A 96 -29.98 18.15 -31.60
CA ILE A 96 -31.26 18.31 -30.91
C ILE A 96 -31.10 19.37 -29.83
N TYR A 97 -31.81 20.50 -29.99
CA TYR A 97 -32.00 21.47 -28.92
C TYR A 97 -32.98 20.91 -27.88
N LEU A 98 -32.63 20.99 -26.60
CA LEU A 98 -33.52 20.60 -25.49
C LEU A 98 -34.33 21.80 -25.00
N ASP A 99 -35.66 21.65 -25.04
CA ASP A 99 -36.64 22.56 -24.42
C ASP A 99 -36.71 22.31 -22.89
N PRO A 100 -36.58 23.34 -22.04
CA PRO A 100 -36.54 23.18 -20.58
C PRO A 100 -37.91 22.92 -19.91
N THR A 101 -38.97 22.58 -20.64
CA THR A 101 -40.35 22.45 -20.08
C THR A 101 -40.97 21.05 -20.11
N THR A 102 -40.24 19.99 -20.48
CA THR A 102 -40.80 18.62 -20.58
C THR A 102 -40.82 17.86 -19.25
N VAL A 103 -42.00 17.42 -18.81
CA VAL A 103 -42.21 16.56 -17.61
C VAL A 103 -42.11 15.08 -17.98
N TRP A 104 -41.22 14.34 -17.32
CA TRP A 104 -41.06 12.89 -17.51
C TRP A 104 -42.06 12.08 -16.68
N LYS A 105 -42.61 11.02 -17.27
CA LYS A 105 -43.54 10.09 -16.60
C LYS A 105 -43.05 8.65 -16.72
N THR A 106 -42.43 8.14 -15.66
CA THR A 106 -41.91 6.76 -15.61
C THR A 106 -43.04 5.74 -15.73
N SER A 107 -42.89 4.77 -16.64
CA SER A 107 -43.78 3.62 -16.76
C SER A 107 -42.93 2.35 -16.65
N MET A 108 -43.24 1.47 -15.70
CA MET A 108 -42.59 0.15 -15.62
C MET A 108 -43.25 -0.80 -16.63
N ILE A 109 -42.42 -1.56 -17.35
CA ILE A 109 -42.86 -2.68 -18.17
C ILE A 109 -42.25 -3.95 -17.57
N THR A 110 -43.09 -4.85 -17.06
CA THR A 110 -42.66 -6.18 -16.60
C THR A 110 -42.72 -7.14 -17.78
N VAL A 111 -41.60 -7.77 -18.13
CA VAL A 111 -41.55 -8.84 -19.13
C VAL A 111 -41.55 -10.18 -18.42
N SER A 112 -42.54 -11.03 -18.71
CA SER A 112 -42.63 -12.40 -18.24
C SER A 112 -42.22 -13.39 -19.33
N VAL A 113 -41.41 -14.39 -18.97
CA VAL A 113 -41.02 -15.49 -19.86
C VAL A 113 -41.74 -16.77 -19.39
N PRO A 114 -42.43 -17.51 -20.27
CA PRO A 114 -43.17 -18.72 -19.90
C PRO A 114 -42.25 -19.95 -19.79
N ALA A 115 -42.63 -20.89 -18.92
CA ALA A 115 -41.95 -22.19 -18.77
C ALA A 115 -42.94 -23.36 -18.86
N ALA A 116 -42.64 -24.35 -19.71
CA ALA A 116 -43.24 -25.69 -19.77
C ALA A 116 -42.51 -26.55 -20.83
N PRO A 117 -42.56 -27.90 -20.80
CA PRO A 117 -42.82 -28.81 -19.67
C PRO A 117 -41.71 -29.87 -19.49
N THR A 118 -41.70 -30.59 -18.36
CA THR A 118 -40.85 -31.78 -18.14
C THR A 118 -41.69 -33.02 -17.91
N ALA A 119 -41.26 -34.17 -18.45
CA ALA A 119 -41.87 -35.48 -18.23
C ALA A 119 -40.83 -36.51 -17.76
N THR A 120 -41.22 -37.32 -16.76
CA THR A 120 -40.49 -38.40 -16.06
C THR A 120 -40.48 -39.73 -16.85
N PRO A 121 -39.83 -40.86 -16.46
CA PRO A 121 -39.53 -41.40 -15.09
C PRO A 121 -38.04 -41.82 -14.87
N GLY A 122 -37.49 -42.18 -13.70
CA GLY A 122 -37.95 -42.50 -12.33
C GLY A 122 -36.71 -42.94 -11.49
N SER A 123 -36.75 -43.59 -10.32
CA SER A 123 -37.84 -43.89 -9.36
C SER A 123 -37.31 -44.61 -8.09
N GLY A 124 -37.33 -43.96 -6.91
CA GLY A 124 -37.36 -44.61 -5.58
C GLY A 124 -36.18 -44.33 -4.62
N GLY A 125 -36.39 -44.05 -3.33
CA GLY A 125 -37.64 -43.81 -2.59
C GLY A 125 -37.44 -43.56 -1.08
N ALA A 126 -38.48 -43.04 -0.39
CA ALA A 126 -38.64 -42.79 1.06
C ALA A 126 -37.69 -41.73 1.71
N ASP A 127 -38.08 -40.95 2.73
CA ASP A 127 -39.29 -40.96 3.59
C ASP A 127 -39.63 -39.55 4.17
N SER A 128 -40.86 -39.38 4.71
CA SER A 128 -41.40 -38.40 5.72
C SER A 128 -40.72 -37.03 6.02
N SER A 129 -41.39 -35.90 6.34
CA SER A 129 -42.83 -35.57 6.59
C SER A 129 -43.09 -34.04 6.59
N VAL A 130 -44.38 -33.66 6.70
CA VAL A 130 -45.02 -32.34 6.46
C VAL A 130 -44.86 -31.30 7.60
N PHE A 131 -44.83 -30.00 7.27
CA PHE A 131 -45.57 -28.96 8.03
C PHE A 131 -45.93 -27.71 7.17
N GLU A 132 -47.09 -27.10 7.45
CA GLU A 132 -47.71 -26.02 6.65
C GLU A 132 -47.29 -24.58 7.03
N THR A 133 -47.47 -23.66 6.08
CA THR A 133 -47.32 -22.21 6.20
C THR A 133 -48.58 -21.50 6.69
N SER A 134 -48.41 -20.33 7.30
CA SER A 134 -49.48 -19.33 7.52
C SER A 134 -48.88 -17.91 7.54
N ILE A 135 -49.68 -16.91 7.15
CA ILE A 135 -49.24 -15.55 6.75
C ILE A 135 -49.97 -14.48 7.58
N LEU A 136 -49.20 -13.50 8.09
CA LEU A 136 -49.46 -12.05 8.40
C LEU A 136 -50.92 -11.54 8.61
N PRO A 137 -51.16 -10.57 9.54
CA PRO A 137 -50.78 -9.16 9.27
C PRO A 137 -50.43 -8.28 10.49
N SER A 138 -50.16 -6.99 10.22
CA SER A 138 -49.74 -5.95 11.18
C SER A 138 -50.88 -5.12 11.76
N SER A 139 -50.67 -4.54 12.96
CA SER A 139 -50.96 -3.15 13.35
C SER A 139 -51.02 -2.97 14.89
N GLY A 140 -50.87 -1.73 15.38
CA GLY A 140 -51.36 -1.34 16.71
C GLY A 140 -50.32 -0.82 17.72
N SER A 141 -50.22 0.50 17.85
CA SER A 141 -49.53 1.17 18.96
C SER A 141 -50.33 1.07 20.27
N ILE A 142 -49.68 0.80 21.42
CA ILE A 142 -50.35 0.76 22.73
C ILE A 142 -49.54 1.52 23.79
N ASN A 143 -50.21 2.49 24.45
CA ASN A 143 -49.76 3.16 25.68
C ASN A 143 -50.07 2.29 26.91
N PRO A 144 -49.18 2.22 27.94
CA PRO A 144 -49.57 1.81 29.29
C PRO A 144 -49.86 3.03 30.18
N SER A 145 -51.08 3.11 30.69
CA SER A 145 -51.52 4.11 31.68
C SER A 145 -51.31 3.65 33.13
N PHE A 146 -51.21 4.62 34.04
CA PHE A 146 -51.04 4.44 35.49
C PHE A 146 -52.10 3.56 36.17
N TYR A 147 -51.68 2.81 37.20
CA TYR A 147 -52.52 2.40 38.34
C TYR A 147 -51.75 2.61 39.67
N LYS A 148 -52.49 2.82 40.78
CA LYS A 148 -51.98 3.21 42.12
C LYS A 148 -52.32 2.15 43.20
N SER A 149 -51.69 2.33 44.38
CA SER A 149 -52.04 1.76 45.72
C SER A 149 -51.42 0.38 46.06
N THR A 150 -50.98 0.07 47.30
CA THR A 150 -51.10 0.78 48.61
C THR A 150 -50.11 0.31 49.70
N CYS A 151 -49.91 1.13 50.75
CA CYS A 151 -49.40 0.83 52.12
C CYS A 151 -47.89 0.51 52.33
N PRO A 152 -47.37 0.55 53.57
CA PRO A 152 -47.18 1.74 54.44
C PRO A 152 -45.66 1.95 54.80
N PRO A 153 -45.24 3.07 55.42
CA PRO A 153 -43.81 3.34 55.64
C PRO A 153 -43.20 2.53 56.81
N PRO A 154 -42.01 1.91 56.63
CA PRO A 154 -41.19 1.38 57.72
C PRO A 154 -40.38 2.50 58.43
N PRO A 155 -39.83 2.25 59.64
CA PRO A 155 -39.25 3.30 60.49
C PRO A 155 -37.87 3.79 60.05
N ASP A 156 -37.51 5.00 60.53
CA ASP A 156 -36.22 5.65 60.31
C ASP A 156 -35.03 4.77 60.75
N PRO A 157 -34.03 4.53 59.87
CA PRO A 157 -32.76 3.95 60.26
C PRO A 157 -31.82 5.01 60.86
N SER A 158 -31.22 4.67 62.00
CA SER A 158 -30.15 5.42 62.65
C SER A 158 -28.98 5.73 61.69
N PRO A 159 -28.22 6.82 61.89
CA PRO A 159 -27.25 7.30 60.90
C PRO A 159 -26.13 6.29 60.65
N SER A 160 -26.04 5.82 59.41
CA SER A 160 -24.90 5.06 58.90
C SER A 160 -23.70 5.97 58.64
N SER A 161 -22.51 5.48 58.99
CA SER A 161 -21.23 6.16 58.71
C SER A 161 -21.07 6.44 57.21
N PRO A 162 -20.44 7.56 56.81
CA PRO A 162 -20.27 7.89 55.40
C PRO A 162 -19.37 6.85 54.71
N SER A 163 -19.90 6.20 53.68
CA SER A 163 -19.10 5.45 52.73
C SER A 163 -18.16 6.40 51.97
N PRO A 164 -16.93 5.96 51.61
CA PRO A 164 -16.08 6.77 50.74
C PRO A 164 -16.77 6.99 49.39
N PRO A 165 -16.57 8.16 48.74
CA PRO A 165 -17.21 8.45 47.47
C PRO A 165 -16.74 7.45 46.40
N SER A 166 -17.68 6.96 45.58
CA SER A 166 -17.32 6.28 44.33
C SER A 166 -16.50 7.23 43.45
N PRO A 167 -15.46 6.74 42.76
CA PRO A 167 -14.68 7.58 41.86
C PRO A 167 -15.59 8.14 40.75
N GLU A 168 -15.57 9.45 40.62
CA GLU A 168 -16.23 10.20 39.55
C GLU A 168 -15.62 9.79 38.20
N PRO A 169 -16.42 9.63 37.11
CA PRO A 169 -15.84 9.39 35.80
C PRO A 169 -14.91 10.55 35.44
N PRO A 170 -13.70 10.29 34.89
CA PRO A 170 -12.72 11.35 34.66
C PRO A 170 -13.31 12.39 33.71
N GLY A 171 -13.40 13.64 34.19
CA GLY A 171 -13.78 14.77 33.36
C GLY A 171 -12.79 14.98 32.20
N PRO A 172 -13.19 15.68 31.13
CA PRO A 172 -12.32 15.92 29.99
C PRO A 172 -11.04 16.63 30.45
N SER A 173 -9.90 15.97 30.24
CA SER A 173 -8.60 16.50 30.60
C SER A 173 -8.31 17.81 29.88
N PRO A 174 -7.60 18.78 30.51
CA PRO A 174 -7.09 19.94 29.80
C PRO A 174 -6.17 19.52 28.65
N PRO A 175 -5.96 20.36 27.61
CA PRO A 175 -5.03 20.08 26.52
C PRO A 175 -3.57 20.21 26.99
N GLY A 176 -3.12 19.25 27.80
CA GLY A 176 -1.72 19.04 28.17
C GLY A 176 -1.12 17.93 27.30
N ASN A 177 0.11 18.15 26.82
CA ASN A 177 0.94 17.26 26.00
C ASN A 177 0.33 15.88 25.68
N MET A 178 -0.13 15.70 24.43
CA MET A 178 -0.33 14.39 23.83
C MET A 178 1.03 13.74 23.54
N SER A 179 1.77 13.42 24.60
CA SER A 179 2.99 12.62 24.51
C SER A 179 2.59 11.21 24.11
N ASN A 180 2.95 10.80 22.89
CA ASN A 180 3.04 9.40 22.53
C ASN A 180 4.15 8.78 23.40
N PRO A 181 3.82 8.00 24.45
CA PRO A 181 4.76 7.68 25.53
C PRO A 181 5.85 6.70 25.07
N ASP A 182 5.55 5.93 24.02
CA ASP A 182 6.46 4.93 23.44
C ASP A 182 7.29 5.50 22.29
N GLY A 183 7.06 6.75 21.87
CA GLY A 183 7.69 7.38 20.69
C GLY A 183 6.91 7.17 19.38
N PHE A 184 7.17 8.02 18.39
CA PHE A 184 6.51 7.97 17.08
C PHE A 184 7.04 6.84 16.21
N ARG A 185 6.15 6.19 15.46
CA ARG A 185 6.53 5.19 14.46
C ARG A 185 6.94 5.86 13.16
N SER A 186 8.00 5.32 12.54
CA SER A 186 8.48 5.68 11.21
C SER A 186 8.49 4.40 10.40
N ILE A 187 7.50 4.24 9.52
CA ILE A 187 7.14 2.95 8.91
C ILE A 187 7.26 3.04 7.39
N VAL A 188 7.95 2.11 6.73
CA VAL A 188 7.99 2.10 5.26
C VAL A 188 7.69 0.72 4.70
N TYR A 189 6.91 0.68 3.62
CA TYR A 189 6.76 -0.52 2.81
C TYR A 189 8.00 -0.74 1.93
N PHE A 190 8.66 -1.89 2.07
CA PHE A 190 9.64 -2.39 1.11
C PHE A 190 8.95 -3.46 0.26
N VAL A 191 8.86 -3.22 -1.05
CA VAL A 191 8.21 -4.15 -1.99
C VAL A 191 9.24 -5.10 -2.60
N ASN A 192 9.00 -6.41 -2.58
CA ASN A 192 9.99 -7.39 -3.02
C ASN A 192 10.38 -7.26 -4.50
N TRP A 193 9.49 -6.75 -5.36
CA TRP A 193 9.80 -6.43 -6.75
C TRP A 193 10.68 -5.17 -6.95
N ALA A 194 11.01 -4.43 -5.89
CA ALA A 194 11.88 -3.25 -5.97
C ALA A 194 13.31 -3.58 -6.41
N ILE A 195 13.76 -4.81 -6.19
CA ILE A 195 15.12 -5.24 -6.55
C ILE A 195 15.38 -5.32 -8.06
N TYR A 196 14.32 -5.29 -8.88
CA TYR A 196 14.39 -5.46 -10.33
C TYR A 196 14.56 -4.11 -11.05
N GLY A 197 13.58 -3.69 -11.87
CA GLY A 197 13.68 -2.45 -12.66
C GLY A 197 13.80 -1.16 -11.83
N ARG A 198 13.37 -1.19 -10.56
CA ARG A 198 13.58 -0.11 -9.59
C ARG A 198 15.02 -0.05 -9.05
N ASN A 199 15.76 -1.16 -9.12
CA ASN A 199 17.10 -1.36 -8.58
C ASN A 199 17.25 -0.82 -7.14
N TYR A 200 16.30 -1.16 -6.28
CA TYR A 200 16.25 -0.74 -4.89
C TYR A 200 16.21 -1.99 -4.00
N ASN A 201 17.23 -2.16 -3.18
CA ASN A 201 17.50 -3.36 -2.40
C ASN A 201 17.40 -3.02 -0.90
N PRO A 202 17.27 -3.99 0.03
CA PRO A 202 17.11 -3.66 1.45
C PRO A 202 18.27 -2.80 2.00
N GLN A 203 19.49 -2.98 1.51
CA GLN A 203 20.66 -2.17 1.90
C GLN A 203 20.54 -0.68 1.52
N ASP A 204 19.58 -0.32 0.67
CA ASP A 204 19.25 1.05 0.31
C ASP A 204 18.27 1.74 1.29
N LEU A 205 17.75 1.00 2.29
CA LEU A 205 16.83 1.53 3.32
C LEU A 205 17.54 2.46 4.32
N PRO A 206 16.91 3.57 4.75
CA PRO A 206 17.44 4.47 5.76
C PRO A 206 17.17 3.90 7.17
N ALA A 207 17.64 2.68 7.46
CA ALA A 207 17.27 1.89 8.62
C ALA A 207 17.46 2.58 9.99
N ALA A 208 18.38 3.54 10.12
CA ALA A 208 18.56 4.35 11.33
C ALA A 208 17.41 5.34 11.61
N LYS A 209 16.59 5.66 10.60
CA LYS A 209 15.46 6.60 10.63
C LYS A 209 14.10 5.87 10.58
N LEU A 210 14.10 4.54 10.62
CA LEU A 210 12.91 3.69 10.52
C LEU A 210 12.72 2.90 11.82
N THR A 211 11.49 2.81 12.31
CA THR A 211 11.14 1.91 13.42
C THR A 211 10.51 0.62 12.94
N HIS A 212 9.88 0.62 11.76
CA HIS A 212 9.31 -0.57 11.13
C HIS A 212 9.55 -0.56 9.61
N VAL A 213 9.93 -1.72 9.06
CA VAL A 213 9.87 -2.02 7.63
C VAL A 213 8.77 -3.05 7.43
N ILE A 214 7.88 -2.82 6.48
CA ILE A 214 6.82 -3.76 6.13
C ILE A 214 7.19 -4.39 4.78
N TYR A 215 7.48 -5.70 4.80
CA TYR A 215 7.93 -6.45 3.64
C TYR A 215 6.72 -6.96 2.83
N ALA A 216 6.55 -6.41 1.63
CA ALA A 216 5.37 -6.59 0.79
C ALA A 216 5.69 -7.39 -0.49
N PHE A 217 4.93 -8.41 -0.89
CA PHE A 217 3.78 -9.03 -0.21
C PHE A 217 3.87 -10.56 -0.28
N ALA A 218 3.48 -11.23 0.81
CA ALA A 218 3.06 -12.62 0.74
C ALA A 218 1.63 -12.71 0.16
N ASN A 219 1.35 -13.81 -0.54
CA ASN A 219 0.05 -14.12 -1.12
C ASN A 219 -0.66 -15.19 -0.27
N VAL A 220 -1.95 -15.39 -0.53
CA VAL A 220 -2.82 -16.36 0.15
C VAL A 220 -3.42 -17.29 -0.88
N HIS A 221 -3.39 -18.59 -0.63
CA HIS A 221 -4.02 -19.57 -1.50
C HIS A 221 -5.55 -19.59 -1.24
N PRO A 222 -6.39 -19.22 -2.23
CA PRO A 222 -7.80 -18.88 -2.01
C PRO A 222 -8.70 -20.04 -1.59
N GLU A 223 -8.26 -21.29 -1.80
CA GLU A 223 -9.03 -22.48 -1.39
C GLU A 223 -8.73 -22.93 0.05
N THR A 224 -7.55 -22.61 0.57
CA THR A 224 -7.02 -23.21 1.81
C THR A 224 -6.67 -22.20 2.89
N GLY A 225 -6.41 -20.95 2.52
CA GLY A 225 -5.88 -19.93 3.41
C GLY A 225 -4.38 -20.03 3.64
N GLU A 226 -3.65 -20.85 2.88
CA GLU A 226 -2.19 -20.96 3.03
C GLU A 226 -1.51 -19.66 2.61
N VAL A 227 -0.76 -19.04 3.52
CA VAL A 227 0.09 -17.89 3.23
C VAL A 227 1.42 -18.40 2.68
N TYR A 228 1.89 -17.79 1.59
CA TYR A 228 3.13 -18.17 0.91
C TYR A 228 3.85 -16.95 0.31
N LEU A 229 5.17 -17.07 0.14
CA LEU A 229 6.02 -16.07 -0.51
C LEU A 229 5.64 -15.89 -1.99
N SER A 230 5.58 -14.65 -2.47
CA SER A 230 5.21 -14.35 -3.85
C SER A 230 6.36 -14.49 -4.84
N ASP A 231 7.62 -14.30 -4.39
CA ASP A 231 8.79 -14.32 -5.24
C ASP A 231 10.02 -14.89 -4.49
N PRO A 232 10.16 -16.23 -4.40
CA PRO A 232 11.29 -16.87 -3.73
C PRO A 232 12.67 -16.38 -4.22
N TRP A 233 12.80 -15.92 -5.47
CA TRP A 233 14.07 -15.37 -5.93
C TRP A 233 14.43 -14.08 -5.21
N SER A 234 13.50 -13.11 -5.14
CA SER A 234 13.72 -11.87 -4.39
C SER A 234 13.75 -12.12 -2.88
N ASP A 235 12.85 -12.98 -2.39
CA ASP A 235 12.58 -13.19 -0.98
C ASP A 235 13.74 -13.97 -0.31
N THR A 236 14.15 -15.12 -0.87
CA THR A 236 15.04 -16.10 -0.22
C THR A 236 16.28 -16.53 -1.00
N ASP A 237 16.29 -16.50 -2.33
CA ASP A 237 17.31 -17.23 -3.11
C ASP A 237 18.42 -16.34 -3.70
N LYS A 238 18.12 -15.07 -4.01
CA LYS A 238 19.10 -14.11 -4.55
C LYS A 238 20.28 -13.95 -3.61
N HIS A 239 21.47 -14.33 -4.07
CA HIS A 239 22.72 -14.03 -3.39
C HIS A 239 23.14 -12.57 -3.66
N TYR A 240 23.38 -11.82 -2.60
CA TYR A 240 24.05 -10.53 -2.62
C TYR A 240 25.59 -10.72 -2.55
N PRO A 241 26.41 -9.66 -2.74
CA PRO A 241 27.85 -9.81 -2.97
C PRO A 241 28.64 -10.60 -1.90
N ASP A 242 28.20 -10.55 -0.64
CA ASP A 242 28.86 -11.20 0.49
C ASP A 242 28.22 -12.58 0.84
N ASP A 243 27.22 -13.04 0.07
CA ASP A 243 26.54 -14.31 0.30
C ASP A 243 27.34 -15.50 -0.28
N SER A 244 27.62 -16.49 0.57
CA SER A 244 28.40 -17.68 0.22
C SER A 244 27.61 -18.68 -0.61
N TRP A 245 28.15 -19.09 -1.76
CA TRP A 245 27.60 -20.17 -2.58
C TRP A 245 27.90 -21.58 -2.03
N ASP A 246 28.83 -21.69 -1.06
CA ASP A 246 29.32 -22.94 -0.49
C ASP A 246 28.82 -23.17 0.97
N GLU A 247 27.86 -22.37 1.47
CA GLU A 247 27.34 -22.53 2.84
C GLU A 247 26.50 -23.81 2.96
N VAL A 248 27.02 -24.80 3.70
CA VAL A 248 26.35 -26.09 3.92
C VAL A 248 25.18 -25.93 4.90
N GLY A 249 24.01 -26.45 4.53
CA GLY A 249 22.80 -26.44 5.36
C GLY A 249 21.55 -26.10 4.55
N ASN A 250 20.45 -25.89 5.24
CA ASN A 250 19.27 -25.23 4.67
C ASN A 250 19.39 -23.73 4.99
N ASN A 251 19.81 -22.92 4.02
CA ASN A 251 20.20 -21.53 4.25
C ASN A 251 19.28 -20.54 3.52
N VAL A 252 19.11 -19.34 4.06
CA VAL A 252 18.33 -18.26 3.43
C VAL A 252 19.23 -17.07 3.08
N TYR A 253 18.96 -16.48 1.92
CA TYR A 253 19.63 -15.31 1.37
C TYR A 253 18.54 -14.26 1.05
N GLY A 254 18.56 -13.69 -0.16
CA GLY A 254 17.51 -12.81 -0.65
C GLY A 254 17.34 -11.56 0.21
N CYS A 255 16.18 -10.92 0.09
CA CYS A 255 15.85 -9.77 0.91
C CYS A 255 15.67 -10.15 2.39
N VAL A 256 15.26 -11.39 2.69
CA VAL A 256 15.12 -11.90 4.07
C VAL A 256 16.44 -11.79 4.85
N LYS A 257 17.56 -12.30 4.31
CA LYS A 257 18.87 -12.16 4.95
C LYS A 257 19.23 -10.68 5.14
N GLN A 258 19.10 -9.86 4.10
CA GLN A 258 19.52 -8.46 4.13
C GLN A 258 18.70 -7.61 5.14
N LEU A 259 17.39 -7.87 5.26
CA LEU A 259 16.54 -7.26 6.29
C LEU A 259 16.93 -7.70 7.71
N PHE A 260 17.30 -8.96 7.90
CA PHE A 260 17.82 -9.44 9.18
C PHE A 260 19.17 -8.79 9.55
N LEU A 261 20.08 -8.61 8.59
CA LEU A 261 21.35 -7.89 8.83
C LEU A 261 21.10 -6.43 9.26
N LEU A 262 20.12 -5.76 8.67
CA LEU A 262 19.68 -4.44 9.13
C LEU A 262 19.09 -4.48 10.55
N LYS A 263 18.30 -5.50 10.89
CA LYS A 263 17.82 -5.71 12.27
C LYS A 263 18.95 -5.88 13.28
N LYS A 264 20.00 -6.64 12.95
CA LYS A 264 21.21 -6.79 13.81
C LYS A 264 21.85 -5.43 14.09
N LYS A 265 22.01 -4.61 13.04
CA LYS A 265 22.66 -3.29 13.09
C LYS A 265 21.79 -2.21 13.75
N HIS A 266 20.48 -2.25 13.55
CA HIS A 266 19.51 -1.27 14.02
C HIS A 266 18.47 -1.94 14.91
N ARG A 267 18.83 -2.18 16.17
CA ARG A 267 18.02 -2.93 17.15
C ARG A 267 16.62 -2.37 17.41
N HIS A 268 16.35 -1.10 17.11
CA HIS A 268 15.02 -0.47 17.21
C HIS A 268 14.13 -0.68 15.97
N MET A 269 14.70 -1.16 14.85
CA MET A 269 14.00 -1.36 13.58
C MET A 269 13.40 -2.77 13.55
N LYS A 270 12.07 -2.85 13.46
CA LYS A 270 11.30 -4.09 13.31
C LYS A 270 11.05 -4.38 11.83
N VAL A 271 10.87 -5.65 11.46
CA VAL A 271 10.47 -6.05 10.10
C VAL A 271 9.21 -6.92 10.19
N LEU A 272 8.14 -6.54 9.51
CA LEU A 272 6.87 -7.29 9.47
C LEU A 272 6.66 -7.88 8.08
N LEU A 273 6.07 -9.06 7.97
CA LEU A 273 5.58 -9.60 6.69
C LEU A 273 4.18 -9.07 6.41
N SER A 274 3.99 -8.35 5.29
CA SER A 274 2.66 -7.98 4.83
C SER A 274 2.06 -9.06 3.93
N ILE A 275 0.79 -9.35 4.17
CA ILE A 275 0.05 -10.41 3.50
C ILE A 275 -1.17 -9.79 2.82
N GLY A 276 -1.27 -9.96 1.50
CA GLY A 276 -2.34 -9.38 0.69
C GLY A 276 -1.84 -8.23 -0.19
N GLY A 277 -2.35 -7.02 0.07
CA GLY A 277 -2.25 -5.88 -0.82
C GLY A 277 -3.24 -5.96 -1.98
N TRP A 278 -3.43 -4.84 -2.70
CA TRP A 278 -4.41 -4.69 -3.79
C TRP A 278 -4.58 -5.93 -4.69
N THR A 279 -3.47 -6.46 -5.22
CA THR A 279 -3.48 -7.57 -6.19
C THR A 279 -3.92 -8.91 -5.59
N TYR A 280 -3.56 -9.19 -4.34
CA TYR A 280 -3.82 -10.48 -3.70
C TYR A 280 -5.03 -10.46 -2.73
N SER A 281 -5.60 -9.29 -2.46
CA SER A 281 -6.75 -9.11 -1.56
C SER A 281 -7.99 -9.91 -1.98
N SER A 282 -8.15 -10.23 -3.26
CA SER A 282 -9.20 -11.11 -3.76
C SER A 282 -9.13 -12.54 -3.18
N ASN A 283 -7.95 -12.98 -2.73
CA ASN A 283 -7.72 -14.33 -2.20
C ASN A 283 -8.02 -14.45 -0.70
N LEU A 284 -8.29 -13.35 0.02
CA LEU A 284 -8.53 -13.36 1.47
C LEU A 284 -9.95 -13.77 1.84
N ALA A 285 -10.97 -13.32 1.09
CA ALA A 285 -12.37 -13.47 1.47
C ALA A 285 -12.82 -14.94 1.64
N LYS A 286 -12.45 -15.81 0.69
CA LYS A 286 -12.84 -17.22 0.71
C LYS A 286 -12.24 -18.00 1.89
N PRO A 287 -10.92 -18.00 2.15
CA PRO A 287 -10.39 -18.71 3.30
C PRO A 287 -10.80 -18.07 4.63
N ALA A 288 -10.91 -16.72 4.69
CA ALA A 288 -11.39 -16.03 5.88
C ALA A 288 -12.83 -16.42 6.27
N SER A 289 -13.66 -16.83 5.31
CA SER A 289 -15.05 -17.26 5.57
C SER A 289 -15.20 -18.54 6.41
N THR A 290 -14.14 -19.34 6.57
CA THR A 290 -14.20 -20.62 7.29
C THR A 290 -13.21 -20.68 8.48
N PRO A 291 -13.57 -21.33 9.60
CA PRO A 291 -12.64 -21.51 10.73
C PRO A 291 -11.34 -22.25 10.32
N GLY A 292 -11.45 -23.23 9.41
CA GLY A 292 -10.31 -23.98 8.89
C GLY A 292 -9.36 -23.10 8.08
N GLY A 293 -9.88 -22.30 7.15
CA GLY A 293 -9.08 -21.38 6.34
C GLY A 293 -8.41 -20.29 7.17
N ARG A 294 -9.12 -19.71 8.16
CA ARG A 294 -8.54 -18.77 9.13
C ARG A 294 -7.42 -19.39 9.96
N THR A 295 -7.59 -20.64 10.40
CA THR A 295 -6.56 -21.36 11.17
C THR A 295 -5.33 -21.64 10.30
N LYS A 296 -5.51 -22.14 9.07
CA LYS A 296 -4.43 -22.40 8.12
C LYS A 296 -3.67 -21.11 7.75
N PHE A 297 -4.37 -19.98 7.59
CA PHE A 297 -3.75 -18.67 7.43
C PHE A 297 -2.86 -18.31 8.61
N ALA A 298 -3.43 -18.30 9.82
CA ALA A 298 -2.69 -17.90 11.02
C ALA A 298 -1.47 -18.81 11.28
N ASP A 299 -1.61 -20.12 11.08
CA ASP A 299 -0.51 -21.09 11.23
C ASP A 299 0.62 -20.87 10.19
N THR A 300 0.27 -20.70 8.92
CA THR A 300 1.27 -20.54 7.85
C THR A 300 1.93 -19.16 7.87
N ALA A 301 1.18 -18.09 8.10
CA ALA A 301 1.71 -16.75 8.32
C ALA A 301 2.70 -16.72 9.50
N THR A 302 2.32 -17.29 10.64
CA THR A 302 3.20 -17.36 11.83
C THR A 302 4.46 -18.19 11.55
N LYS A 303 4.35 -19.30 10.80
CA LYS A 303 5.51 -20.12 10.41
C LYS A 303 6.49 -19.33 9.53
N LEU A 304 6.01 -18.64 8.50
CA LEU A 304 6.85 -17.82 7.61
C LEU A 304 7.52 -16.67 8.38
N MET A 305 6.78 -15.97 9.25
CA MET A 305 7.33 -14.92 10.11
C MET A 305 8.49 -15.45 10.99
N LEU A 306 8.33 -16.63 11.60
CA LEU A 306 9.38 -17.24 12.42
C LEU A 306 10.57 -17.72 11.59
N ASP A 307 10.33 -18.27 10.40
CA ASP A 307 11.40 -18.75 9.52
C ASP A 307 12.27 -17.60 9.01
N MET A 308 11.66 -16.49 8.61
CA MET A 308 12.32 -15.32 8.02
C MET A 308 12.86 -14.34 9.04
N GLY A 309 12.70 -14.62 10.33
CA GLY A 309 13.20 -13.76 11.39
C GLY A 309 12.48 -12.41 11.47
N PHE A 310 11.17 -12.38 11.23
CA PHE A 310 10.35 -11.17 11.27
C PHE A 310 9.71 -10.92 12.65
N ASP A 311 9.49 -9.66 12.99
CA ASP A 311 8.94 -9.18 14.26
C ASP A 311 7.41 -9.12 14.28
N GLY A 312 6.72 -9.52 13.21
CA GLY A 312 5.27 -9.51 13.18
C GLY A 312 4.67 -9.72 11.80
N LEU A 313 3.35 -9.53 11.75
CA LEU A 313 2.52 -9.64 10.55
C LEU A 313 1.76 -8.34 10.32
N ASP A 314 1.62 -7.96 9.07
CA ASP A 314 0.71 -6.94 8.56
C ASP A 314 -0.30 -7.63 7.63
N VAL A 315 -1.60 -7.31 7.77
CA VAL A 315 -2.65 -7.88 6.90
C VAL A 315 -3.30 -6.75 6.12
N ASP A 316 -3.09 -6.75 4.82
CA ASP A 316 -3.57 -5.74 3.89
C ASP A 316 -4.69 -6.35 3.04
N TRP A 317 -5.95 -6.15 3.49
CA TRP A 317 -7.15 -6.57 2.78
C TRP A 317 -7.83 -5.34 2.17
N GLU A 318 -7.74 -5.20 0.85
CA GLU A 318 -8.35 -4.16 0.04
C GLU A 318 -9.55 -4.69 -0.80
N TYR A 319 -10.79 -4.65 -0.33
CA TYR A 319 -11.30 -4.34 1.01
C TYR A 319 -12.42 -5.33 1.35
N PRO A 320 -12.70 -5.60 2.65
CA PRO A 320 -13.91 -6.30 3.07
C PRO A 320 -15.17 -5.62 2.50
N LYS A 321 -15.96 -6.37 1.72
CA LYS A 321 -17.04 -5.78 0.89
C LYS A 321 -18.36 -5.56 1.64
N ASN A 322 -18.58 -6.32 2.70
CA ASN A 322 -19.84 -6.46 3.44
C ASN A 322 -19.57 -6.85 4.90
N ASP A 323 -20.61 -6.89 5.74
CA ASP A 323 -20.48 -7.19 7.18
C ASP A 323 -19.98 -8.62 7.46
N ASP A 324 -20.32 -9.60 6.62
CA ASP A 324 -19.81 -10.97 6.76
C ASP A 324 -18.28 -11.01 6.53
N GLU A 325 -17.77 -10.34 5.49
CA GLU A 325 -16.32 -10.21 5.26
C GLU A 325 -15.64 -9.42 6.38
N ALA A 326 -16.25 -8.34 6.89
CA ALA A 326 -15.70 -7.56 8.01
C ALA A 326 -15.63 -8.40 9.31
N LYS A 327 -16.66 -9.19 9.61
CA LYS A 327 -16.67 -10.12 10.74
C LYS A 327 -15.64 -11.25 10.57
N ASN A 328 -15.53 -11.79 9.36
CA ASN A 328 -14.52 -12.80 9.05
C ASN A 328 -13.09 -12.24 9.18
N PHE A 329 -12.87 -10.95 8.89
CA PHE A 329 -11.59 -10.29 9.12
C PHE A 329 -11.26 -10.13 10.61
N VAL A 330 -12.23 -9.76 11.46
CA VAL A 330 -12.06 -9.79 12.93
C VAL A 330 -11.64 -11.17 13.42
N GLU A 331 -12.36 -12.22 13.01
CA GLU A 331 -12.05 -13.61 13.40
C GLU A 331 -10.68 -14.09 12.85
N LEU A 332 -10.25 -13.59 11.69
CA LEU A 332 -8.94 -13.89 11.10
C LEU A 332 -7.82 -13.24 11.92
N LEU A 333 -7.96 -11.95 12.24
CA LEU A 333 -7.02 -11.21 13.09
C LEU A 333 -6.95 -11.81 14.49
N LYS A 334 -8.08 -12.26 15.03
CA LYS A 334 -8.15 -12.90 16.36
C LYS A 334 -7.33 -14.18 16.42
N ILE A 335 -7.58 -15.13 15.50
CA ILE A 335 -6.83 -16.39 15.47
C ILE A 335 -5.35 -16.11 15.16
N THR A 336 -5.03 -15.11 14.33
CA THR A 336 -3.65 -14.68 14.07
C THR A 336 -2.97 -14.15 15.34
N ARG A 337 -3.62 -13.28 16.10
CA ARG A 337 -3.12 -12.76 17.39
C ARG A 337 -2.85 -13.89 18.39
N GLU A 338 -3.80 -14.82 18.53
CA GLU A 338 -3.68 -16.00 19.39
C GLU A 338 -2.46 -16.87 19.03
N LYS A 339 -2.17 -17.06 17.72
CA LYS A 339 -1.00 -17.81 17.26
C LYS A 339 0.32 -17.07 17.53
N LEU A 340 0.36 -15.76 17.27
CA LEU A 340 1.53 -14.92 17.55
C LEU A 340 1.87 -14.91 19.05
N ASP A 341 0.85 -14.77 19.91
CA ASP A 341 1.03 -14.76 21.37
C ASP A 341 1.54 -16.12 21.88
N ALA A 342 1.07 -17.23 21.31
CA ALA A 342 1.52 -18.57 21.67
C ALA A 342 3.00 -18.85 21.33
N VAL A 343 3.57 -18.18 20.32
CA VAL A 343 4.98 -18.34 19.92
C VAL A 343 5.91 -17.24 20.43
N ALA A 344 5.36 -16.14 20.96
CA ALA A 344 6.10 -14.97 21.43
C ALA A 344 7.25 -15.33 22.40
N LYS A 345 6.95 -16.11 23.45
CA LYS A 345 7.86 -16.34 24.59
C LYS A 345 8.30 -14.99 25.18
N ASP A 346 9.61 -14.72 25.21
CA ASP A 346 10.18 -13.44 25.68
C ASP A 346 10.27 -12.36 24.57
N ARG A 347 9.82 -12.66 23.34
CA ARG A 347 9.78 -11.72 22.21
C ARG A 347 8.43 -11.00 22.17
N ARG A 348 8.37 -9.81 21.56
CA ARG A 348 7.10 -9.21 21.10
C ARG A 348 6.92 -9.51 19.61
N PHE A 349 5.73 -9.99 19.22
CA PHE A 349 5.33 -10.06 17.83
C PHE A 349 4.16 -9.12 17.55
N PHE A 350 4.32 -8.27 16.55
CA PHE A 350 3.32 -7.27 16.14
C PHE A 350 2.25 -7.89 15.23
N LEU A 351 1.01 -7.42 15.36
CA LEU A 351 -0.05 -7.64 14.37
C LEU A 351 -0.61 -6.28 13.94
N THR A 352 -0.54 -5.99 12.65
CA THR A 352 -0.95 -4.69 12.09
C THR A 352 -1.85 -4.89 10.88
N VAL A 353 -2.50 -3.82 10.44
CA VAL A 353 -3.31 -3.81 9.22
C VAL A 353 -3.08 -2.52 8.44
N ALA A 354 -2.97 -2.62 7.12
CA ALA A 354 -3.27 -1.50 6.24
C ALA A 354 -4.78 -1.22 6.28
N SER A 355 -5.17 0.06 6.41
CA SER A 355 -6.56 0.42 6.66
C SER A 355 -7.08 1.54 5.75
N PRO A 356 -8.32 1.44 5.24
CA PRO A 356 -8.87 2.39 4.27
C PRO A 356 -9.13 3.78 4.85
N ALA A 357 -8.93 4.80 4.03
CA ALA A 357 -9.36 6.17 4.30
C ALA A 357 -10.59 6.62 3.48
N GLY A 358 -11.16 5.77 2.62
CA GLY A 358 -12.44 6.01 1.95
C GLY A 358 -13.64 5.53 2.78
N PRO A 359 -14.70 6.35 3.01
CA PRO A 359 -15.84 6.00 3.88
C PRO A 359 -16.57 4.74 3.42
N GLN A 360 -16.74 4.55 2.11
CA GLN A 360 -17.31 3.35 1.51
C GLN A 360 -16.60 2.04 1.88
N ASN A 361 -15.39 2.12 2.45
CA ASN A 361 -14.60 0.98 2.93
C ASN A 361 -14.46 1.01 4.46
N PHE A 362 -14.10 2.14 5.09
CA PHE A 362 -13.91 2.17 6.55
C PHE A 362 -15.21 2.03 7.35
N GLU A 363 -16.36 2.46 6.83
CA GLU A 363 -17.66 2.34 7.53
C GLU A 363 -18.15 0.88 7.65
N LYS A 364 -17.54 -0.03 6.88
CA LYS A 364 -17.81 -1.48 6.96
C LYS A 364 -16.95 -2.18 8.00
N LEU A 365 -15.87 -1.56 8.48
CA LEU A 365 -14.92 -2.22 9.38
C LEU A 365 -15.43 -2.24 10.82
N ARG A 366 -15.26 -3.38 11.48
CA ARG A 366 -15.58 -3.58 12.90
C ARG A 366 -14.45 -3.06 13.78
N LEU A 367 -14.13 -1.77 13.65
CA LEU A 367 -12.95 -1.12 14.25
C LEU A 367 -12.86 -1.32 15.77
N GLN A 368 -13.97 -1.30 16.49
CA GLN A 368 -13.98 -1.53 17.95
C GLN A 368 -13.49 -2.95 18.31
N GLU A 369 -13.89 -3.96 17.53
CA GLU A 369 -13.45 -5.35 17.71
C GLU A 369 -11.97 -5.51 17.31
N MET A 370 -11.61 -4.99 16.13
CA MET A 370 -10.24 -5.04 15.57
C MET A 370 -9.19 -4.38 16.48
N THR A 371 -9.54 -3.27 17.15
CA THR A 371 -8.61 -2.45 17.98
C THR A 371 -8.04 -3.20 19.18
N THR A 372 -8.73 -4.26 19.63
CA THR A 372 -8.26 -5.13 20.70
C THR A 372 -7.22 -6.15 20.24
N LEU A 373 -7.11 -6.38 18.93
CA LEU A 373 -6.31 -7.44 18.30
C LEU A 373 -5.03 -6.91 17.63
N VAL A 374 -5.09 -5.72 17.02
CA VAL A 374 -3.97 -5.11 16.30
C VAL A 374 -3.16 -4.16 17.18
N ASP A 375 -1.85 -4.12 17.03
CA ASP A 375 -0.95 -3.17 17.69
C ASP A 375 -1.20 -1.74 17.20
N PHE A 376 -1.31 -1.55 15.89
CA PHE A 376 -1.63 -0.27 15.24
C PHE A 376 -2.20 -0.47 13.82
N TYR A 377 -2.81 0.60 13.29
CA TYR A 377 -3.37 0.72 11.95
C TYR A 377 -2.46 1.58 11.08
N ASN A 378 -2.14 1.09 9.88
CA ASN A 378 -1.45 1.84 8.83
C ASN A 378 -2.52 2.49 7.93
N LEU A 379 -2.97 3.70 8.27
CA LEU A 379 -4.05 4.39 7.54
C LEU A 379 -3.55 4.82 6.15
N MET A 380 -4.12 4.25 5.10
CA MET A 380 -3.77 4.56 3.71
C MET A 380 -4.39 5.90 3.27
N ALA A 381 -3.81 7.00 3.76
CA ALA A 381 -4.25 8.37 3.48
C ALA A 381 -3.68 8.94 2.17
N TYR A 382 -3.80 8.13 1.11
CA TYR A 382 -3.40 8.42 -0.26
C TYR A 382 -4.38 7.73 -1.23
N ASP A 383 -4.14 7.82 -2.54
CA ASP A 383 -5.04 7.29 -3.59
C ASP A 383 -6.47 7.85 -3.55
N TYR A 384 -6.66 9.08 -3.06
CA TYR A 384 -7.97 9.75 -3.03
C TYR A 384 -8.49 10.15 -4.41
N SER A 385 -7.58 10.29 -5.38
CA SER A 385 -7.95 10.62 -6.76
C SER A 385 -6.93 10.04 -7.74
N GLY A 386 -7.37 9.62 -8.92
CA GLY A 386 -6.52 9.00 -9.93
C GLY A 386 -7.22 8.82 -11.28
N SER A 387 -6.70 7.90 -12.10
CA SER A 387 -7.18 7.67 -13.48
C SER A 387 -8.59 7.06 -13.59
N TRP A 388 -9.23 6.78 -12.46
CA TRP A 388 -10.61 6.28 -12.35
C TRP A 388 -11.64 7.39 -12.18
N ASP A 389 -11.21 8.63 -11.92
CA ASP A 389 -12.07 9.81 -11.77
C ASP A 389 -12.30 10.54 -13.11
N GLU A 390 -13.27 11.46 -13.13
CA GLU A 390 -13.49 12.41 -14.23
C GLU A 390 -12.85 13.79 -13.98
N ILE A 391 -12.46 14.06 -12.72
CA ILE A 391 -11.98 15.36 -12.22
C ILE A 391 -10.60 15.17 -11.59
N ALA A 392 -9.64 16.04 -11.92
CA ALA A 392 -8.31 16.01 -11.33
C ALA A 392 -8.38 16.42 -9.85
N GLY A 393 -7.82 15.60 -8.96
CA GLY A 393 -7.91 15.80 -7.50
C GLY A 393 -6.57 15.82 -6.80
N HIS A 394 -6.60 16.17 -5.52
CA HIS A 394 -5.49 15.90 -4.61
C HIS A 394 -5.58 14.44 -4.15
N GLN A 395 -4.48 13.69 -4.24
CA GLN A 395 -4.50 12.27 -3.89
C GLN A 395 -4.33 11.98 -2.38
N SER A 396 -3.91 12.95 -1.58
CA SER A 396 -3.42 12.77 -0.20
C SER A 396 -3.72 13.96 0.72
N ASN A 397 -4.78 14.73 0.48
CA ASN A 397 -5.12 15.93 1.25
C ASN A 397 -5.56 15.61 2.69
N ILE A 398 -5.18 16.47 3.65
CA ILE A 398 -5.60 16.31 5.05
C ILE A 398 -7.07 16.65 5.24
N ASP A 399 -7.50 17.80 4.75
CA ASP A 399 -8.84 18.37 4.94
C ASP A 399 -9.63 18.46 3.62
N GLY A 400 -10.95 18.64 3.71
CA GLY A 400 -11.77 18.98 2.54
C GLY A 400 -11.58 20.45 2.14
N SER A 401 -11.36 20.73 0.86
CA SER A 401 -11.18 22.09 0.35
C SER A 401 -12.48 22.88 0.38
N LYS A 402 -12.52 23.96 1.17
CA LYS A 402 -13.70 24.86 1.26
C LYS A 402 -13.87 25.73 0.01
N SER A 403 -12.76 26.12 -0.63
CA SER A 403 -12.73 26.99 -1.81
C SER A 403 -12.90 26.22 -3.12
N ASN A 404 -12.46 24.96 -3.16
CA ASN A 404 -12.57 24.08 -4.33
C ASN A 404 -12.97 22.64 -3.93
N PRO A 405 -14.20 22.40 -3.45
CA PRO A 405 -14.59 21.06 -2.95
C PRO A 405 -14.42 19.92 -3.96
N LYS A 406 -14.45 20.23 -5.26
CA LYS A 406 -14.25 19.25 -6.34
C LYS A 406 -12.83 18.69 -6.39
N SER A 407 -11.83 19.36 -5.81
CA SER A 407 -10.45 18.86 -5.79
C SER A 407 -10.18 17.85 -4.67
N THR A 408 -11.09 17.72 -3.70
CA THR A 408 -10.94 16.87 -2.51
C THR A 408 -12.15 15.93 -2.38
N PRO A 409 -12.22 14.84 -3.16
CA PRO A 409 -13.32 13.87 -3.07
C PRO A 409 -13.34 13.10 -1.74
N PHE A 410 -12.18 13.00 -1.07
CA PHE A 410 -11.99 12.43 0.26
C PHE A 410 -11.13 13.38 1.12
N SER A 411 -11.00 13.09 2.42
CA SER A 411 -10.03 13.76 3.31
C SER A 411 -9.54 12.81 4.41
N THR A 412 -8.31 13.04 4.86
CA THR A 412 -7.71 12.28 5.98
C THR A 412 -8.46 12.56 7.29
N GLU A 413 -8.87 13.81 7.51
CA GLU A 413 -9.60 14.23 8.71
C GLU A 413 -10.90 13.44 8.87
N ALA A 414 -11.70 13.24 7.82
CA ALA A 414 -12.94 12.47 7.88
C ALA A 414 -12.72 11.00 8.28
N ALA A 415 -11.65 10.38 7.78
CA ALA A 415 -11.26 9.04 8.21
C ALA A 415 -10.83 9.03 9.68
N LEU A 416 -10.01 9.98 10.13
CA LEU A 416 -9.55 10.06 11.52
C LEU A 416 -10.69 10.35 12.51
N GLU A 417 -11.63 11.23 12.16
CA GLU A 417 -12.85 11.47 12.94
C GLU A 417 -13.69 10.18 13.07
N TYR A 418 -13.85 9.40 12.00
CA TYR A 418 -14.57 8.13 12.06
C TYR A 418 -13.84 7.09 12.93
N TYR A 419 -12.54 6.86 12.70
CA TYR A 419 -11.77 5.86 13.45
C TYR A 419 -11.74 6.19 14.94
N THR A 420 -11.52 7.45 15.32
CA THR A 420 -11.43 7.85 16.73
C THR A 420 -12.81 7.99 17.39
N GLY A 421 -13.78 8.60 16.71
CA GLY A 421 -15.11 8.88 17.26
C GLY A 421 -16.09 7.71 17.22
N VAL A 422 -16.19 7.01 16.08
CA VAL A 422 -17.09 5.85 15.91
C VAL A 422 -16.37 4.55 16.23
N GLY A 423 -15.16 4.37 15.68
CA GLY A 423 -14.35 3.18 15.88
C GLY A 423 -13.73 3.04 17.27
N GLY A 424 -13.69 4.13 18.06
CA GLY A 424 -13.04 4.15 19.39
C GLY A 424 -11.54 3.89 19.35
N VAL A 425 -10.91 4.02 18.17
CA VAL A 425 -9.48 3.75 17.98
C VAL A 425 -8.65 4.82 18.68
N PRO A 426 -7.73 4.48 19.61
CA PRO A 426 -6.83 5.46 20.20
C PRO A 426 -5.99 6.14 19.11
N PRO A 427 -5.88 7.48 19.07
CA PRO A 427 -5.09 8.18 18.05
C PRO A 427 -3.64 7.67 17.92
N SER A 428 -3.01 7.31 19.05
CA SER A 428 -1.65 6.73 19.09
C SER A 428 -1.51 5.33 18.47
N LYS A 429 -2.63 4.65 18.15
CA LYS A 429 -2.69 3.44 17.33
C LYS A 429 -2.88 3.70 15.83
N ILE A 430 -3.08 4.94 15.39
CA ILE A 430 -3.25 5.26 13.97
C ILE A 430 -1.95 5.88 13.45
N VAL A 431 -1.33 5.23 12.46
CA VAL A 431 -0.12 5.71 11.77
C VAL A 431 -0.57 6.31 10.42
N LEU A 432 -0.17 7.55 10.13
CA LEU A 432 -0.62 8.27 8.93
C LEU A 432 0.22 7.87 7.71
N GLY A 433 -0.39 7.15 6.77
CA GLY A 433 0.21 6.82 5.47
C GLY A 433 0.36 8.03 4.55
N MET A 434 1.51 8.14 3.89
CA MET A 434 1.87 9.21 2.96
C MET A 434 2.49 8.63 1.68
N PRO A 435 2.20 9.18 0.49
CA PRO A 435 2.71 8.63 -0.77
C PRO A 435 4.13 9.14 -1.08
N LEU A 436 5.03 8.22 -1.45
CA LEU A 436 6.34 8.52 -2.06
C LEU A 436 6.25 8.56 -3.60
N TYR A 437 5.10 8.95 -4.11
CA TYR A 437 4.78 9.03 -5.54
C TYR A 437 3.72 10.10 -5.81
N GLY A 438 3.63 10.53 -7.06
CA GLY A 438 2.62 11.44 -7.57
C GLY A 438 1.68 10.79 -8.57
N ARG A 439 0.40 11.18 -8.52
CA ARG A 439 -0.62 10.83 -9.51
C ARG A 439 -0.82 11.96 -10.51
N ALA A 440 -0.74 11.63 -11.80
CA ALA A 440 -0.78 12.59 -12.90
C ALA A 440 -2.13 12.62 -13.64
N PHE A 441 -2.55 13.84 -13.98
CA PHE A 441 -3.75 14.17 -14.74
C PHE A 441 -3.36 15.10 -15.88
N ALA A 442 -3.61 14.70 -17.13
CA ALA A 442 -3.25 15.48 -18.32
C ALA A 442 -4.47 16.15 -18.96
N ASN A 443 -4.23 17.17 -19.77
CA ASN A 443 -5.26 17.97 -20.45
C ASN A 443 -6.27 18.58 -19.46
N THR A 444 -5.78 19.02 -18.30
CA THR A 444 -6.57 19.61 -17.21
C THR A 444 -6.20 21.08 -17.00
N ASP A 445 -7.05 21.86 -16.35
CA ASP A 445 -6.74 23.23 -15.94
C ASP A 445 -6.27 23.32 -14.47
N GLY A 446 -6.16 22.17 -13.79
CA GLY A 446 -5.70 22.04 -12.41
C GLY A 446 -6.73 21.33 -11.50
N PRO A 447 -6.51 21.35 -10.17
CA PRO A 447 -7.35 20.64 -9.21
C PRO A 447 -8.82 21.06 -9.31
N GLY A 448 -9.74 20.10 -9.20
CA GLY A 448 -11.18 20.32 -9.28
C GLY A 448 -11.74 20.57 -10.69
N THR A 449 -10.90 20.44 -11.73
CA THR A 449 -11.30 20.58 -13.15
C THR A 449 -11.22 19.22 -13.89
N PRO A 450 -11.96 19.03 -15.00
CA PRO A 450 -11.87 17.81 -15.80
C PRO A 450 -10.45 17.54 -16.32
N PHE A 451 -10.17 16.27 -16.66
CA PHE A 451 -8.92 15.85 -17.28
C PHE A 451 -9.17 14.79 -18.36
N HIS A 452 -8.21 14.59 -19.25
CA HIS A 452 -8.23 13.53 -20.25
C HIS A 452 -6.88 12.84 -20.34
N GLY A 453 -6.82 11.61 -19.80
CA GLY A 453 -5.61 10.80 -19.73
C GLY A 453 -4.68 11.19 -18.59
N ASN A 454 -3.69 10.34 -18.32
CA ASN A 454 -2.76 10.44 -17.18
C ASN A 454 -1.35 10.93 -17.58
N GLY A 455 -1.23 11.56 -18.76
CA GLY A 455 0.04 11.98 -19.36
C GLY A 455 0.77 10.90 -20.16
N GLY A 456 0.26 9.67 -20.22
CA GLY A 456 0.78 8.59 -21.07
C GLY A 456 2.13 8.01 -20.68
N GLY A 457 2.74 8.50 -19.60
CA GLY A 457 4.00 8.02 -19.05
C GLY A 457 3.96 7.96 -17.52
N GLY A 458 5.04 7.46 -16.94
CA GLY A 458 5.24 7.31 -15.50
C GLY A 458 6.69 6.90 -15.21
N SER A 459 7.01 6.68 -13.94
CA SER A 459 8.32 6.11 -13.57
C SER A 459 8.38 4.61 -13.87
N PHE A 460 7.29 3.90 -13.57
CA PHE A 460 7.12 2.46 -13.83
C PHE A 460 5.71 2.12 -14.35
N GLU A 461 4.68 2.83 -13.89
CA GLU A 461 3.28 2.64 -14.29
C GLU A 461 2.71 3.94 -14.87
N PRO A 462 1.95 3.91 -15.98
CA PRO A 462 1.37 5.12 -16.57
C PRO A 462 0.51 5.92 -15.57
N GLY A 463 0.79 7.21 -15.44
CA GLY A 463 0.12 8.11 -14.50
C GLY A 463 0.69 8.13 -13.08
N ILE A 464 1.70 7.30 -12.77
CA ILE A 464 2.35 7.24 -11.47
C ILE A 464 3.84 7.60 -11.63
N TRP A 465 4.29 8.58 -10.85
CA TRP A 465 5.67 9.05 -10.84
C TRP A 465 6.26 8.98 -9.45
N ASP A 466 7.36 8.25 -9.25
CA ASP A 466 8.15 8.28 -8.01
C ASP A 466 8.44 9.73 -7.58
N TYR A 467 8.34 10.02 -6.29
CA TYR A 467 8.63 11.35 -5.74
C TYR A 467 10.05 11.83 -6.11
N LYS A 468 11.03 10.92 -6.17
CA LYS A 468 12.42 11.21 -6.55
C LYS A 468 12.61 11.81 -7.95
N VAL A 469 11.62 11.74 -8.85
CA VAL A 469 11.67 12.35 -10.20
C VAL A 469 10.71 13.54 -10.39
N LEU A 470 10.10 14.02 -9.31
CA LEU A 470 9.21 15.18 -9.27
C LEU A 470 9.92 16.35 -8.54
N PRO A 471 9.64 17.63 -8.85
CA PRO A 471 8.79 18.10 -9.95
C PRO A 471 9.41 17.80 -11.32
N LYS A 472 8.56 17.65 -12.34
CA LYS A 472 9.01 17.52 -13.73
C LYS A 472 9.58 18.86 -14.22
N SER A 473 10.58 18.82 -15.09
CA SER A 473 11.10 20.03 -15.74
C SER A 473 9.98 20.80 -16.46
N GLY A 474 9.82 22.09 -16.13
CA GLY A 474 8.76 22.95 -16.65
C GLY A 474 7.51 23.05 -15.76
N ALA A 475 7.33 22.14 -14.80
CA ALA A 475 6.26 22.23 -13.81
C ALA A 475 6.61 23.20 -12.67
N VAL A 476 5.59 23.88 -12.14
CA VAL A 476 5.66 24.71 -10.94
C VAL A 476 4.98 23.99 -9.79
N GLU A 477 5.58 23.98 -8.60
CA GLU A 477 4.99 23.40 -7.38
C GLU A 477 4.05 24.40 -6.67
N TYR A 478 2.97 23.86 -6.11
CA TYR A 478 1.92 24.55 -5.37
C TYR A 478 1.66 23.86 -4.03
N LEU A 479 1.29 24.63 -3.01
CA LEU A 479 1.01 24.17 -1.66
C LEU A 479 -0.27 24.83 -1.12
N ASP A 480 -1.32 24.02 -0.98
CA ASP A 480 -2.60 24.39 -0.40
C ASP A 480 -2.55 24.21 1.13
N SER A 481 -1.69 25.02 1.76
CA SER A 481 -1.26 24.96 3.17
C SER A 481 -2.40 25.04 4.19
N LEU A 482 -2.37 24.15 5.20
CA LEU A 482 -3.26 24.17 6.36
C LEU A 482 -3.12 25.47 7.19
N GLU A 483 -1.94 26.10 7.17
CA GLU A 483 -1.70 27.37 7.87
C GLU A 483 -2.35 28.58 7.17
N LYS A 484 -2.96 28.36 5.99
CA LYS A 484 -3.59 29.39 5.13
C LYS A 484 -5.00 29.01 4.69
N ASP A 485 -5.73 28.27 5.54
CA ASP A 485 -7.08 27.74 5.27
C ASP A 485 -7.20 26.82 4.03
N GLY A 486 -6.07 26.26 3.57
CA GLY A 486 -6.02 25.24 2.52
C GLY A 486 -6.37 23.83 3.01
N CYS A 487 -6.40 22.86 2.09
CA CYS A 487 -6.78 21.48 2.36
C CYS A 487 -5.61 20.59 2.87
N GLY A 488 -4.40 21.13 3.00
CA GLY A 488 -3.20 20.36 3.34
C GLY A 488 -2.81 19.41 2.22
N ALA A 489 -2.58 19.95 1.02
CA ALA A 489 -2.09 19.21 -0.15
C ALA A 489 -1.00 19.98 -0.89
N SER A 490 -0.13 19.24 -1.59
CA SER A 490 0.75 19.81 -2.61
C SER A 490 0.59 19.10 -3.96
N TRP A 491 1.02 19.79 -5.01
CA TRP A 491 0.95 19.34 -6.40
C TRP A 491 1.90 20.17 -7.26
N SER A 492 2.16 19.71 -8.48
CA SER A 492 2.83 20.50 -9.51
C SER A 492 1.97 20.62 -10.76
N TYR A 493 2.19 21.67 -11.55
CA TYR A 493 1.52 21.85 -12.83
C TYR A 493 2.45 22.46 -13.88
N ASP A 494 2.45 21.84 -15.07
CA ASP A 494 3.10 22.35 -16.26
C ASP A 494 2.04 22.92 -17.21
N LEU A 495 2.08 24.25 -17.39
CA LEU A 495 1.17 25.00 -18.25
C LEU A 495 1.31 24.64 -19.73
N SER A 496 2.49 24.20 -20.18
CA SER A 496 2.76 23.89 -21.59
C SER A 496 2.16 22.55 -22.02
N THR A 497 2.17 21.56 -21.13
CA THR A 497 1.56 20.24 -21.36
C THR A 497 0.16 20.10 -20.73
N ARG A 498 -0.28 21.08 -19.93
CA ARG A 498 -1.54 21.03 -19.14
C ARG A 498 -1.61 19.78 -18.27
N THR A 499 -0.49 19.45 -17.62
CA THR A 499 -0.33 18.28 -16.76
C THR A 499 -0.24 18.69 -15.31
N MET A 500 -1.18 18.22 -14.50
CA MET A 500 -1.13 18.27 -13.04
C MET A 500 -0.53 16.97 -12.50
N ILE A 501 0.28 17.05 -11.44
CA ILE A 501 0.71 15.88 -10.67
C ILE A 501 0.51 16.19 -9.17
N SER A 502 -0.36 15.46 -8.47
CA SER A 502 -0.53 15.61 -7.01
C SER A 502 0.45 14.69 -6.26
N TYR A 503 1.22 15.23 -5.32
CA TYR A 503 2.18 14.52 -4.47
C TYR A 503 2.58 15.38 -3.27
N ASP A 504 3.09 14.74 -2.21
CA ASP A 504 3.58 15.45 -1.04
C ASP A 504 5.00 16.03 -1.30
N THR A 505 5.20 17.30 -0.97
CA THR A 505 6.52 17.97 -0.96
C THR A 505 7.11 17.96 0.46
N VAL A 506 8.38 18.34 0.62
CA VAL A 506 9.01 18.52 1.96
C VAL A 506 8.15 19.44 2.84
N ALA A 507 7.73 20.60 2.32
CA ALA A 507 6.86 21.53 3.06
C ALA A 507 5.50 20.91 3.45
N MET A 508 4.94 20.05 2.59
CA MET A 508 3.71 19.32 2.91
C MET A 508 3.94 18.30 4.04
N VAL A 509 5.05 17.57 4.01
CA VAL A 509 5.38 16.61 5.08
C VAL A 509 5.70 17.31 6.40
N GLU A 510 6.26 18.52 6.40
CA GLU A 510 6.38 19.35 7.61
C GLU A 510 5.01 19.66 8.23
N GLU A 511 4.02 20.07 7.42
CA GLU A 511 2.65 20.32 7.87
C GLU A 511 1.95 19.03 8.34
N LYS A 512 2.09 17.92 7.61
CA LYS A 512 1.56 16.61 8.03
C LYS A 512 2.21 16.13 9.33
N THR A 513 3.49 16.41 9.56
CA THR A 513 4.18 16.08 10.82
C THR A 513 3.65 16.92 11.98
N LYS A 514 3.46 18.24 11.79
CA LYS A 514 2.77 19.10 12.77
C LYS A 514 1.36 18.58 13.08
N TYR A 515 0.62 18.14 12.06
CA TYR A 515 -0.72 17.56 12.20
C TYR A 515 -0.71 16.24 12.98
N ILE A 516 0.19 15.30 12.67
CA ILE A 516 0.42 14.04 13.41
C ILE A 516 0.64 14.32 14.91
N ILE A 517 1.54 15.26 15.24
CA ILE A 517 1.83 15.65 16.62
C ILE A 517 0.60 16.30 17.28
N LYS A 518 -0.07 17.23 16.59
CA LYS A 518 -1.28 17.94 17.08
C LYS A 518 -2.48 17.01 17.30
N LYS A 519 -2.58 15.90 16.58
CA LYS A 519 -3.64 14.89 16.71
C LYS A 519 -3.28 13.74 17.64
N GLY A 520 -2.04 13.68 18.13
CA GLY A 520 -1.56 12.57 18.97
C GLY A 520 -1.47 11.24 18.21
N LEU A 521 -1.23 11.28 16.89
CA LEU A 521 -1.18 10.07 16.05
C LEU A 521 0.07 9.24 16.35
N GLY A 522 -0.01 7.93 16.04
CA GLY A 522 1.04 6.96 16.32
C GLY A 522 2.33 7.12 15.52
N GLY A 523 2.32 7.88 14.42
CA GLY A 523 3.49 8.11 13.57
C GLY A 523 3.18 8.37 12.10
N GLY A 524 4.20 8.24 11.25
CA GLY A 524 4.10 8.30 9.79
C GLY A 524 4.42 6.94 9.15
N MET A 525 3.72 6.63 8.05
CA MET A 525 3.93 5.47 7.20
C MET A 525 4.13 5.92 5.74
N TRP A 526 4.93 5.21 4.94
CA TRP A 526 5.13 5.50 3.53
C TRP A 526 4.97 4.31 2.59
N TRP A 527 4.27 4.55 1.47
CA TRP A 527 4.24 3.69 0.29
C TRP A 527 4.95 4.37 -0.88
N GLU A 528 6.05 3.86 -1.44
CA GLU A 528 6.92 2.76 -0.97
C GLU A 528 8.39 3.19 -1.06
N ALA A 529 9.27 2.50 -0.32
CA ALA A 529 10.63 2.93 -0.01
C ALA A 529 11.46 3.40 -1.22
N SER A 530 11.29 2.77 -2.38
CA SER A 530 12.08 3.09 -3.57
C SER A 530 11.76 4.47 -4.16
N GLY A 531 10.61 5.06 -3.81
CA GLY A 531 10.12 6.33 -4.35
C GLY A 531 10.74 7.60 -3.74
N ASP A 532 11.35 7.52 -2.54
CA ASP A 532 11.88 8.71 -1.85
C ASP A 532 13.18 9.26 -2.49
N ARG A 533 13.47 10.54 -2.23
CA ARG A 533 14.76 11.15 -2.52
C ARG A 533 15.79 10.75 -1.47
N ASP A 534 17.05 10.65 -1.88
CA ASP A 534 18.19 10.30 -1.01
C ASP A 534 17.93 9.06 -0.11
N PRO A 535 17.36 7.95 -0.62
CA PRO A 535 16.73 6.96 0.26
C PRO A 535 17.69 6.26 1.24
N ARG A 536 19.02 6.31 1.01
CA ARG A 536 20.02 5.73 1.91
C ARG A 536 20.28 6.52 3.19
N SER A 537 20.45 7.84 3.10
CA SER A 537 20.63 8.70 4.28
C SER A 537 19.34 9.37 4.73
N ALA A 538 18.37 9.51 3.82
CA ALA A 538 17.08 10.16 4.05
C ALA A 538 17.24 11.51 4.74
N GLU A 539 18.10 12.40 4.22
CA GLU A 539 18.25 13.75 4.77
C GLU A 539 17.23 14.72 4.16
N LYS A 540 16.63 15.58 5.00
CA LYS A 540 15.64 16.58 4.57
C LYS A 540 16.21 17.62 3.62
N ASP A 541 17.47 18.01 3.78
CA ASP A 541 18.14 19.02 2.95
C ASP A 541 18.35 18.56 1.50
N LYS A 542 18.49 17.24 1.30
CA LYS A 542 18.45 16.56 -0.01
C LYS A 542 17.03 16.23 -0.48
N GLY A 543 16.03 16.54 0.33
CA GLY A 543 14.61 16.43 0.00
C GLY A 543 13.93 15.12 0.38
N SER A 544 14.49 14.28 1.24
CA SER A 544 13.80 13.05 1.69
C SER A 544 12.53 13.38 2.48
N LEU A 545 11.41 12.75 2.12
CA LEU A 545 10.15 12.87 2.85
C LEU A 545 10.19 12.09 4.18
N ILE A 546 10.81 10.91 4.19
CA ILE A 546 11.02 10.13 5.43
C ILE A 546 11.88 10.94 6.41
N GLY A 547 12.99 11.52 5.92
CA GLY A 547 13.87 12.40 6.70
C GLY A 547 13.15 13.60 7.29
N THR A 548 12.34 14.27 6.45
CA THR A 548 11.54 15.43 6.86
C THR A 548 10.66 15.14 8.07
N PHE A 549 9.98 13.98 8.09
CA PHE A 549 9.17 13.56 9.22
C PHE A 549 10.01 13.27 10.46
N VAL A 550 11.10 12.51 10.32
CA VAL A 550 11.94 12.09 11.46
C VAL A 550 12.60 13.28 12.15
N GLU A 551 13.07 14.26 11.37
CA GLU A 551 13.52 15.56 11.90
C GLU A 551 12.37 16.35 12.54
N GLY A 552 11.19 16.36 11.91
CA GLY A 552 10.01 17.08 12.40
C GLY A 552 9.47 16.56 13.75
N VAL A 553 9.55 15.25 14.01
CA VAL A 553 9.27 14.66 15.33
C VAL A 553 10.47 14.74 16.30
N SER A 554 11.51 15.51 15.95
CA SER A 554 12.72 15.72 16.75
C SER A 554 13.44 14.42 17.14
N GLY A 555 13.36 13.38 16.30
CA GLY A 555 13.93 12.06 16.58
C GLY A 555 13.26 11.30 17.75
N ASN A 556 12.10 11.75 18.25
CA ASN A 556 11.32 11.05 19.28
C ASN A 556 10.62 9.81 18.69
N LEU A 557 11.41 8.87 18.20
CA LEU A 557 10.94 7.64 17.56
C LEU A 557 10.75 6.51 18.58
N ASP A 558 9.92 5.54 18.22
CA ASP A 558 9.78 4.28 18.95
C ASP A 558 11.11 3.51 19.00
N THR A 559 11.61 3.32 20.22
CA THR A 559 12.90 2.68 20.53
C THR A 559 12.77 1.21 20.94
N GLN A 560 11.57 0.60 20.89
CA GLN A 560 11.40 -0.80 21.27
C GLN A 560 12.31 -1.71 20.44
N GLU A 561 13.07 -2.56 21.14
CA GLU A 561 13.95 -3.53 20.53
C GLU A 561 13.20 -4.59 19.69
N ASN A 562 13.82 -4.97 18.57
CA ASN A 562 13.46 -6.08 17.71
C ASN A 562 13.93 -7.43 18.29
N ALA A 563 13.38 -8.52 17.77
CA ALA A 563 13.85 -9.87 18.05
C ALA A 563 14.94 -10.30 17.06
N LEU A 564 16.01 -10.94 17.55
CA LEU A 564 17.02 -11.60 16.72
C LEU A 564 17.05 -13.13 16.91
N SER A 565 16.39 -13.66 17.94
CA SER A 565 16.40 -15.08 18.25
C SER A 565 15.21 -15.80 17.64
N TYR A 566 15.45 -16.66 16.65
CA TYR A 566 14.45 -17.48 15.98
C TYR A 566 14.87 -18.96 15.98
N PRO A 567 14.92 -19.61 17.16
CA PRO A 567 15.27 -21.03 17.28
C PRO A 567 14.29 -21.95 16.55
N GLU A 568 13.09 -21.47 16.20
CA GLU A 568 12.09 -22.19 15.41
C GLU A 568 12.35 -22.16 13.89
N SER A 569 13.26 -21.30 13.40
CA SER A 569 13.50 -21.15 11.96
C SER A 569 14.07 -22.42 11.34
N GLN A 570 13.49 -22.80 10.20
CA GLN A 570 14.01 -23.88 9.35
C GLN A 570 15.37 -23.56 8.73
N TYR A 571 15.79 -22.30 8.70
CA TYR A 571 17.05 -21.88 8.08
C TYR A 571 18.21 -21.85 9.09
N ASP A 572 19.29 -22.54 8.77
CA ASP A 572 20.43 -22.77 9.66
C ASP A 572 21.21 -21.47 9.93
N ASN A 573 21.54 -20.72 8.87
CA ASN A 573 22.25 -19.46 8.98
C ASN A 573 21.44 -18.38 9.73
N LEU A 574 20.12 -18.25 9.49
CA LEU A 574 19.25 -17.32 10.22
C LEU A 574 19.10 -17.72 11.69
N ARG A 575 18.95 -19.01 11.99
CA ARG A 575 18.88 -19.53 13.37
C ARG A 575 20.19 -19.30 14.13
N ALA A 576 21.32 -19.30 13.42
CA ALA A 576 22.64 -18.91 13.93
C ALA A 576 22.87 -17.37 13.93
N GLN A 577 21.87 -16.57 13.53
CA GLN A 577 21.90 -15.11 13.45
C GLN A 577 22.95 -14.54 12.46
N PHE A 578 23.24 -15.27 11.39
CA PHE A 578 24.24 -14.96 10.38
C PHE A 578 25.60 -14.62 11.02
N PRO A 579 26.31 -15.61 11.60
CA PRO A 579 27.46 -15.38 12.46
C PRO A 579 28.72 -14.90 11.71
N HIS A 580 28.67 -14.87 10.38
CA HIS A 580 29.75 -14.46 9.50
C HIS A 580 29.57 -13.03 8.92
N ASP A 581 28.44 -12.37 9.23
CA ASP A 581 28.01 -11.07 8.67
C ASP A 581 27.78 -9.99 9.76
#